data_AF-A0A2W6UJT2-F1
#
_entry.id   AF-A0A2W6UJT2-F1
#
_cell.length_a   1.000
_cell.length_b   1.000
_cell.length_c   1.000
_cell.angle_alpha   90.00
_cell.angle_beta   90.00
_cell.angle_gamma   90.00
#
_symmetry.space_group_name_H-M   'P 1'
#
loop_
_entity.id
_entity.type
_entity.pdbx_description
1 polymer ?
#
loop_
_entity_poly.entity_id
_entity_poly.type
_entity_poly.pdbx_seq_one_letter_code
_entity_poly.pdbx_strand_id
1 'polypeptide(L)'
;MVAAMSTATEDLGFVTTMSMTYNHPFHAARMMASLDHVTRGRVAFNAVVSGFPQEGQNYGYDSIPDHEWRYERATEFQDVLTKLFGSVESDAMVWDQTSGIVADATKIHRIDHVGEHFKVMGPLPVAPSPQGRPMQVMAGQSDSGMRL
;
A
#
# COMPACT_ATOMS: atom_id res chain seq x y z
N MET A 1 11.09 9.58 -8.44
CA MET A 1 12.42 9.74 -7.80
C MET A 1 12.97 8.43 -7.26
N VAL A 2 12.27 7.72 -6.36
CA VAL A 2 12.74 6.44 -5.77
C VAL A 2 13.28 5.45 -6.82
N ALA A 3 12.50 5.14 -7.86
CA ALA A 3 12.90 4.22 -8.93
C ALA A 3 14.19 4.62 -9.68
N ALA A 4 14.47 5.92 -9.81
CA ALA A 4 15.68 6.40 -10.46
C ALA A 4 16.88 6.35 -9.50
N MET A 5 16.69 6.70 -8.23
CA MET A 5 17.77 6.65 -7.23
C MET A 5 18.17 5.21 -6.89
N SER A 6 17.23 4.26 -6.96
CA SER A 6 17.51 2.86 -6.70
C SER A 6 18.45 2.22 -7.71
N THR A 7 18.62 2.80 -8.91
CA THR A 7 19.60 2.31 -9.90
C THR A 7 21.03 2.77 -9.60
N ALA A 8 21.21 3.78 -8.75
CA ALA A 8 22.50 4.35 -8.39
C ALA A 8 23.00 3.88 -7.01
N THR A 9 22.29 2.95 -6.36
CA THR A 9 22.59 2.48 -5.01
C THR A 9 22.26 1.00 -4.88
N GLU A 10 23.05 0.27 -4.09
CA GLU A 10 22.85 -1.16 -3.84
C GLU A 10 22.07 -1.40 -2.54
N ASP A 11 22.49 -0.77 -1.43
CA ASP A 11 21.96 -1.06 -0.09
C ASP A 11 21.11 0.07 0.53
N LEU A 12 21.04 1.24 -0.12
CA LEU A 12 20.33 2.38 0.46
C LEU A 12 18.81 2.15 0.49
N GLY A 13 18.18 2.29 1.65
CA GLY A 13 16.72 2.25 1.81
C GLY A 13 16.04 3.56 1.42
N PHE A 14 14.81 3.48 0.92
CA PHE A 14 14.02 4.63 0.49
C PHE A 14 12.69 4.68 1.26
N VAL A 15 12.46 5.76 2.00
CA VAL A 15 11.16 6.03 2.64
C VAL A 15 10.44 7.13 1.88
N THR A 16 9.21 6.86 1.44
CA THR A 16 8.33 7.88 0.83
C THR A 16 7.11 8.13 1.70
N THR A 17 6.71 9.39 1.87
CA THR A 17 5.48 9.73 2.60
C THR A 17 4.25 9.56 1.70
N MET A 18 3.18 8.98 2.24
CA MET A 18 1.90 8.80 1.54
C MET A 18 0.71 9.04 2.47
N SER A 19 -0.24 9.87 2.02
CA SER A 19 -1.44 10.18 2.80
C SER A 19 -2.49 9.06 2.69
N MET A 20 -2.88 8.50 3.83
CA MET A 20 -4.03 7.59 3.96
C MET A 20 -5.36 8.34 3.97
N THR A 21 -5.38 9.67 3.99
CA THR A 21 -6.62 10.45 3.90
C THR A 21 -7.12 10.53 2.46
N TYR A 22 -6.20 10.74 1.51
CA TYR A 22 -6.57 11.06 0.13
C TYR A 22 -6.25 9.94 -0.87
N ASN A 23 -5.37 9.00 -0.54
CA ASN A 23 -5.11 7.86 -1.43
C ASN A 23 -6.17 6.77 -1.27
N HIS A 24 -6.31 5.98 -2.34
CA HIS A 24 -7.06 4.73 -2.34
C HIS A 24 -6.11 3.55 -2.04
N PRO A 25 -6.45 2.62 -1.13
CA PRO A 25 -5.54 1.56 -0.69
C PRO A 25 -5.12 0.62 -1.81
N PHE A 26 -5.99 0.36 -2.79
CA PHE A 26 -5.63 -0.44 -3.96
C PHE A 26 -4.50 0.18 -4.81
N HIS A 27 -4.55 1.50 -5.03
CA HIS A 27 -3.51 2.20 -5.79
C HIS A 27 -2.20 2.22 -5.00
N ALA A 28 -2.29 2.51 -3.70
CA ALA A 28 -1.16 2.49 -2.78
C ALA A 28 -0.47 1.12 -2.73
N ALA A 29 -1.21 0.03 -2.56
CA ALA A 29 -0.67 -1.32 -2.55
C ALA A 29 0.08 -1.63 -3.85
N ARG A 30 -0.53 -1.33 -5.00
CA ARG A 30 0.09 -1.57 -6.30
C ARG A 30 1.36 -0.77 -6.47
N MET A 31 1.35 0.51 -6.11
CA MET A 31 2.50 1.39 -6.23
C MET A 31 3.65 0.91 -5.34
N MET A 32 3.37 0.59 -4.08
CA MET A 32 4.40 0.15 -3.13
C MET A 32 4.96 -1.22 -3.47
N ALA A 33 4.14 -2.20 -3.85
CA ALA A 33 4.62 -3.51 -4.32
C ALA A 33 5.49 -3.37 -5.59
N SER A 34 5.11 -2.48 -6.51
CA SER A 34 5.90 -2.21 -7.72
C SER A 34 7.24 -1.56 -7.38
N LEU A 35 7.26 -0.56 -6.50
CA LEU A 35 8.50 0.05 -6.03
C LEU A 35 9.36 -0.96 -5.28
N ASP A 36 8.76 -1.89 -4.55
CA ASP A 36 9.49 -2.91 -3.83
C ASP A 36 10.24 -3.87 -4.77
N HIS A 37 9.61 -4.26 -5.88
CA HIS A 37 10.29 -4.96 -6.98
C HIS A 37 11.43 -4.12 -7.58
N VAL A 38 11.15 -2.86 -7.94
CA VAL A 38 12.14 -1.97 -8.58
C VAL A 38 13.35 -1.71 -7.69
N THR A 39 13.11 -1.57 -6.39
CA THR A 39 14.16 -1.32 -5.40
C THR A 39 14.80 -2.58 -4.85
N ARG A 40 14.32 -3.77 -5.23
CA ARG A 40 14.76 -5.08 -4.70
C ARG A 40 14.62 -5.18 -3.19
N GLY A 41 13.46 -4.82 -2.65
CA GLY A 41 13.20 -4.98 -1.21
C GLY A 41 13.58 -3.79 -0.35
N ARG A 42 13.86 -2.61 -0.92
CA ARG A 42 14.46 -1.46 -0.20
C ARG A 42 13.53 -0.27 -0.01
N VAL A 43 12.25 -0.41 -0.36
CA VAL A 43 11.27 0.66 -0.18
C VAL A 43 10.50 0.48 1.13
N ALA A 44 10.29 1.59 1.82
CA ALA A 44 9.34 1.73 2.89
C ALA A 44 8.45 2.94 2.60
N PHE A 45 7.33 3.05 3.30
CA PHE A 45 6.49 4.22 3.21
C PHE A 45 6.05 4.71 4.58
N ASN A 46 6.16 6.02 4.78
CA ASN A 46 5.60 6.70 5.94
C ASN A 46 4.13 6.99 5.64
N ALA A 47 3.24 6.16 6.19
CA ALA A 47 1.81 6.34 6.04
C ALA A 47 1.35 7.43 7.00
N VAL A 48 0.75 8.50 6.48
CA VAL A 48 0.33 9.65 7.28
C VAL A 48 -1.15 9.90 7.14
N VAL A 49 -1.75 10.44 8.20
CA VAL A 49 -3.07 11.04 8.13
C VAL A 49 -2.86 12.53 7.89
N SER A 50 -3.30 13.04 6.73
CA SER A 50 -3.13 14.45 6.36
C SER A 50 -3.73 15.38 7.42
N GLY A 51 -3.23 16.61 7.52
CA GLY A 51 -3.48 17.48 8.67
C GLY A 51 -3.78 18.95 8.33
N PHE A 52 -3.57 19.39 7.10
CA PHE A 52 -3.73 20.79 6.72
C PHE A 52 -5.03 21.03 5.91
N PRO A 53 -5.82 22.06 6.23
CA PRO A 53 -7.05 22.41 5.48
C PRO A 53 -6.82 22.61 3.98
N GLN A 54 -5.69 23.22 3.61
CA GLN A 54 -5.32 23.48 2.22
C GLN A 54 -5.06 22.19 1.44
N GLU A 55 -4.65 21.10 2.09
CA GLU A 55 -4.60 19.79 1.43
C GLU A 55 -6.02 19.40 0.99
N GLY A 56 -7.00 19.45 1.90
CA GLY A 56 -8.38 19.07 1.62
C GLY A 56 -8.99 19.82 0.44
N GLN A 57 -8.72 21.12 0.34
CA GLN A 57 -9.14 21.98 -0.76
C GLN A 57 -8.59 21.56 -2.13
N ASN A 58 -7.41 20.95 -2.17
CA ASN A 58 -6.83 20.40 -3.40
C ASN A 58 -7.36 18.99 -3.74
N TYR A 59 -7.98 18.30 -2.79
CA TYR A 59 -8.54 16.95 -2.95
C TYR A 59 -10.07 16.93 -3.07
N GLY A 60 -10.69 18.10 -3.31
CA GLY A 60 -12.12 18.21 -3.58
C GLY A 60 -13.02 18.34 -2.35
N TYR A 61 -12.44 18.70 -1.19
CA TYR A 61 -13.19 19.02 0.03
C TYR A 61 -13.18 20.53 0.30
N ASP A 62 -14.20 21.05 0.99
CA ASP A 62 -14.21 22.48 1.40
C ASP A 62 -13.10 22.81 2.41
N SER A 63 -12.74 21.81 3.23
CA SER A 63 -11.66 21.83 4.21
C SER A 63 -11.18 20.39 4.46
N ILE A 64 -10.19 20.21 5.33
CA ILE A 64 -9.77 18.89 5.76
C ILE A 64 -10.94 18.17 6.48
N PRO A 65 -11.19 16.87 6.18
CA PRO A 65 -12.18 16.08 6.91
C PRO A 65 -11.91 16.00 8.42
N ASP A 66 -12.95 15.72 9.20
CA ASP A 66 -12.88 15.63 10.66
C ASP A 66 -11.79 14.65 11.14
N HIS A 67 -11.19 14.96 12.28
CA HIS A 67 -10.08 14.17 12.82
C HIS A 67 -10.46 12.71 13.00
N GLU A 68 -11.58 12.42 13.69
CA GLU A 68 -12.05 11.05 13.92
C GLU A 68 -12.25 10.28 12.62
N TRP A 69 -13.02 10.85 11.68
CA TRP A 69 -13.26 10.26 10.37
C TRP A 69 -11.96 9.92 9.62
N ARG A 70 -10.95 10.80 9.68
CA ARG A 70 -9.66 10.54 9.01
C ARG A 70 -8.92 9.35 9.61
N TYR A 71 -9.03 9.12 10.92
CA TYR A 71 -8.38 7.99 11.60
C TYR A 71 -9.16 6.68 11.44
N GLU A 72 -10.49 6.74 11.40
CA GLU A 72 -11.34 5.59 11.04
C GLU A 72 -11.01 5.11 9.62
N ARG A 73 -10.98 6.04 8.66
CA ARG A 73 -10.55 5.76 7.30
C ARG A 73 -9.13 5.22 7.21
N ALA A 74 -8.19 5.78 7.98
CA ALA A 74 -6.81 5.30 8.00
C ALA A 74 -6.71 3.85 8.55
N THR A 75 -7.51 3.52 9.55
CA THR A 75 -7.57 2.16 10.12
C THR A 75 -8.07 1.17 9.06
N GLU A 76 -9.18 1.50 8.38
CA GLU A 76 -9.72 0.65 7.31
C GLU A 76 -8.75 0.58 6.11
N PHE A 77 -8.07 1.68 5.79
CA PHE A 77 -7.05 1.72 4.74
C PHE A 77 -5.94 0.71 5.02
N GLN A 78 -5.43 0.65 6.25
CA GLN A 78 -4.39 -0.30 6.65
C GLN A 78 -4.86 -1.76 6.57
N ASP A 79 -6.11 -2.05 6.96
CA ASP A 79 -6.70 -3.39 6.83
C ASP A 79 -6.79 -3.82 5.36
N VAL A 80 -7.31 -2.96 4.48
CA VAL A 80 -7.37 -3.24 3.04
C VAL A 80 -5.97 -3.43 2.45
N LEU A 81 -5.03 -2.55 2.80
CA LEU A 81 -3.65 -2.62 2.32
C LEU A 81 -3.00 -3.94 2.74
N THR A 82 -3.23 -4.36 3.98
CA THR A 82 -2.77 -5.63 4.54
C THR A 82 -3.30 -6.82 3.76
N LYS A 83 -4.61 -6.86 3.52
CA LYS A 83 -5.27 -7.90 2.75
C LYS A 83 -4.75 -7.97 1.32
N LEU A 84 -4.54 -6.82 0.68
CA LEU A 84 -4.02 -6.77 -0.70
C LEU A 84 -2.60 -7.32 -0.82
N PHE A 85 -1.68 -6.97 0.08
CA PHE A 85 -0.33 -7.55 0.02
C PHE A 85 -0.32 -9.05 0.29
N GLY A 86 -1.31 -9.58 1.01
CA GLY A 86 -1.49 -11.02 1.23
C GLY A 86 -2.34 -11.74 0.18
N SER A 87 -2.84 -11.04 -0.85
CA SER A 87 -3.78 -11.61 -1.83
C SER A 87 -3.13 -12.52 -2.88
N VAL A 88 -1.80 -12.53 -2.96
CA VAL A 88 -1.02 -13.41 -3.84
C VAL A 88 0.07 -14.05 -2.98
N GLU A 89 0.05 -15.38 -2.85
CA GLU A 89 1.03 -16.09 -2.01
C GLU A 89 2.44 -16.00 -2.60
N SER A 90 3.46 -16.08 -1.75
CA SER A 90 4.87 -15.84 -2.12
C SER A 90 5.39 -16.77 -3.21
N ASP A 91 4.82 -17.96 -3.36
CA ASP A 91 5.18 -18.97 -4.35
C ASP A 91 4.06 -19.20 -5.40
N ALA A 92 3.16 -18.22 -5.57
CA ALA A 92 2.10 -18.27 -6.58
C ALA A 92 2.63 -18.23 -8.01
N MET A 93 3.81 -17.64 -8.25
CA MET A 93 4.37 -17.49 -9.59
C MET A 93 5.25 -18.70 -9.95
N VAL A 94 4.82 -19.48 -10.94
CA VAL A 94 5.45 -20.75 -11.34
C VAL A 94 6.42 -20.57 -12.51
N TRP A 95 6.09 -19.71 -13.48
CA TRP A 95 6.91 -19.43 -14.66
C TRP A 95 7.33 -20.65 -15.49
N ASP A 96 6.47 -21.67 -15.61
CA ASP A 96 6.78 -22.86 -16.39
C ASP A 96 6.53 -22.64 -17.89
N GLN A 97 7.63 -22.53 -18.65
CA GLN A 97 7.58 -22.35 -20.10
C GLN A 97 7.11 -23.59 -20.87
N THR A 98 7.26 -24.79 -20.29
CA THR A 98 6.90 -26.05 -20.94
C THR A 98 5.39 -26.25 -20.91
N SER A 99 4.77 -26.03 -19.74
CA SER A 99 3.31 -26.14 -19.57
C SER A 99 2.56 -24.84 -19.92
N GLY A 100 3.26 -23.70 -19.97
CA GLY A 100 2.66 -22.37 -20.16
C GLY A 100 2.02 -21.79 -18.89
N ILE A 101 2.17 -22.45 -17.74
CA ILE A 101 1.61 -21.99 -16.46
C ILE A 101 2.50 -20.89 -15.88
N VAL A 102 1.98 -19.66 -15.84
CA VAL A 102 2.67 -18.52 -15.25
C VAL A 102 2.48 -18.46 -13.73
N ALA A 103 1.28 -18.77 -13.25
CA ALA A 103 0.95 -18.71 -11.83
C ALA A 103 -0.07 -19.81 -11.44
N ASP A 104 0.04 -20.27 -10.20
CA ASP A 104 -0.94 -21.14 -9.56
C ASP A 104 -2.16 -20.32 -9.13
N ALA A 105 -3.27 -20.48 -9.84
CA ALA A 105 -4.50 -19.76 -9.57
C ALA A 105 -5.11 -20.10 -8.19
N THR A 106 -4.75 -21.23 -7.58
CA THR A 106 -5.23 -21.60 -6.24
C THR A 106 -4.58 -20.77 -5.14
N LYS A 107 -3.53 -20.01 -5.46
CA LYS A 107 -2.75 -19.16 -4.55
C LYS A 107 -2.98 -17.65 -4.77
N ILE A 108 -4.03 -17.32 -5.53
CA ILE A 108 -4.41 -15.95 -5.87
C ILE A 108 -5.84 -15.73 -5.38
N HIS A 109 -5.98 -14.86 -4.38
CA HIS A 109 -7.19 -14.73 -3.60
C HIS A 109 -7.81 -13.34 -3.72
N ARG A 110 -9.11 -13.29 -3.94
CA ARG A 110 -9.86 -12.03 -3.74
C ARG A 110 -9.84 -11.67 -2.26
N ILE A 111 -9.91 -10.37 -1.97
CA ILE A 111 -10.02 -9.90 -0.59
C ILE A 111 -11.46 -9.56 -0.20
N ASP A 112 -12.31 -9.32 -1.20
CA ASP A 112 -13.75 -9.02 -1.09
C ASP A 112 -14.11 -8.12 0.11
N HIS A 113 -13.31 -7.07 0.31
CA HIS A 113 -13.47 -6.13 1.41
C HIS A 113 -14.64 -5.19 1.12
N VAL A 114 -15.54 -5.06 2.11
CA VAL A 114 -16.63 -4.09 2.14
C VAL A 114 -16.64 -3.46 3.53
N GLY A 115 -16.16 -2.22 3.61
CA GLY A 115 -16.15 -1.41 4.82
C GLY A 115 -16.91 -0.10 4.64
N GLU A 116 -16.78 0.80 5.61
CA GLU A 116 -17.45 2.10 5.61
C GLU A 116 -16.82 3.04 4.58
N HIS A 117 -15.48 2.99 4.45
CA HIS A 117 -14.73 3.89 3.59
C HIS A 117 -14.33 3.29 2.25
N PHE A 118 -14.21 1.96 2.15
CA PHE A 118 -13.69 1.27 0.97
C PHE A 118 -14.49 0.02 0.61
N LYS A 119 -14.57 -0.22 -0.70
CA LYS A 119 -15.06 -1.47 -1.27
C LYS A 119 -14.05 -1.97 -2.29
N VAL A 120 -13.35 -3.05 -1.97
CA VAL A 120 -12.20 -3.53 -2.76
C VAL A 120 -12.29 -5.03 -2.98
N MET A 121 -12.33 -5.42 -4.25
CA MET A 121 -12.47 -6.81 -4.67
C MET A 121 -11.16 -7.62 -4.53
N GLY A 122 -10.02 -7.01 -4.87
CA GLY A 122 -8.75 -7.74 -5.04
C GLY A 122 -8.77 -8.63 -6.29
N PRO A 123 -7.84 -9.59 -6.45
CA PRO A 123 -6.52 -9.60 -5.82
C PRO A 123 -5.69 -8.37 -6.21
N LEU A 124 -4.52 -8.21 -5.61
CA LEU A 124 -3.53 -7.24 -6.06
C LEU A 124 -2.90 -7.72 -7.38
N PRO A 125 -2.96 -6.95 -8.49
CA PRO A 125 -2.43 -7.38 -9.78
C PRO A 125 -0.92 -7.15 -9.89
N VAL A 126 -0.16 -7.64 -8.90
CA VAL A 126 1.30 -7.56 -8.83
C VAL A 126 1.80 -8.88 -8.25
N ALA A 127 2.87 -9.44 -8.83
CA ALA A 127 3.54 -10.61 -8.25
C ALA A 127 4.01 -10.29 -6.82
N PRO A 128 4.11 -11.29 -5.93
CA PRO A 128 4.62 -11.08 -4.58
C PRO A 128 5.95 -10.33 -4.61
N SER A 129 6.04 -9.23 -3.87
CA SER A 129 7.24 -8.40 -3.87
C SER A 129 8.33 -9.00 -2.97
N PRO A 130 9.61 -8.57 -3.08
CA PRO A 130 10.69 -9.14 -2.27
C PRO A 130 10.45 -9.08 -0.75
N GLN A 131 9.85 -8.01 -0.23
CA GLN A 131 9.47 -7.92 1.19
C GLN A 131 8.14 -8.65 1.49
N GLY A 132 7.37 -9.03 0.46
CA GLY A 132 5.97 -9.46 0.53
C GLY A 132 5.03 -8.32 0.92
N ARG A 133 5.35 -7.62 2.00
CA ARG A 133 4.66 -6.45 2.51
C ARG A 133 5.71 -5.36 2.76
N PRO A 134 5.82 -4.34 1.89
CA PRO A 134 6.79 -3.26 2.09
C PRO A 134 6.63 -2.61 3.46
N MET A 135 7.75 -2.27 4.11
CA MET A 135 7.73 -1.71 5.46
C MET A 135 6.91 -0.42 5.54
N GLN A 136 6.00 -0.37 6.50
CA GLN A 136 5.23 0.83 6.83
C GLN A 136 5.83 1.49 8.07
N VAL A 137 6.03 2.80 7.99
CA VAL A 137 6.42 3.67 9.11
C VAL A 137 5.25 4.59 9.43
N MET A 138 5.04 4.89 10.71
CA MET A 138 4.00 5.81 11.18
C MET A 138 4.64 6.90 12.03
N ALA A 139 4.25 8.15 11.79
CA ALA A 139 4.76 9.33 12.53
C ALA A 139 3.66 10.06 13.36
N GLY A 140 2.49 9.45 13.53
CA GLY A 140 1.37 10.04 14.26
C GLY A 140 1.64 10.11 15.77
N GLN A 141 1.60 11.32 16.34
CA GLN A 141 1.83 11.55 17.78
C GLN A 141 0.52 11.67 18.59
N SER A 142 -0.65 11.65 17.93
CA SER A 142 -1.93 11.65 18.64
C SER A 142 -2.23 10.27 19.23
N ASP A 143 -3.13 10.19 20.22
CA ASP A 143 -3.56 8.90 20.78
C ASP A 143 -4.14 7.95 19.74
N SER A 144 -4.76 8.48 18.68
CA SER A 144 -5.26 7.68 17.56
C SER A 144 -4.10 7.27 16.63
N GLY A 145 -3.10 8.12 16.45
CA GLY A 145 -1.91 7.83 15.65
C GLY A 145 -0.98 6.81 16.28
N MET A 146 -0.88 6.77 17.62
CA MET A 146 -0.10 5.76 18.33
C MET A 146 -0.79 4.38 18.39
N ARG A 147 -2.09 4.31 18.06
CA ARG A 147 -2.88 3.07 18.00
C ARG A 147 -2.97 2.46 16.60
N LEU A 148 -2.59 3.22 15.56
CA LEU A 148 -2.49 2.80 14.16
C LEU A 148 -1.17 2.09 13.88
#